data_AF-A0A7S2N3W8-F1
#
_entry.id   AF-A0A7S2N3W8-F1
#
_cell.length_a   1.000
_cell.length_b   1.000
_cell.length_c   1.000
_cell.angle_alpha   90.00
_cell.angle_beta   90.00
_cell.angle_gamma   90.00
#
_symmetry.space_group_name_H-M   'P 1'
#
loop_
_entity.id
_entity.type
_entity.pdbx_description
1 polymer ?
#
loop_
_entity_poly.entity_id
_entity_poly.type
_entity_poly.pdbx_seq_one_letter_code
_entity_poly.pdbx_strand_id
1 'polypeptide(L)'
;AYPHKNTTVVGYHTHNINSIANQKDPPTGLYYTNPPIPLTMVIFIFGRRLLGKTEAVPGVFYVHTRFFHVNFMPLCPDHTYLILELRGEANRAIEIPMSSKSIAVAWLRYLGVVGAFFSLIGCASGELIASFALLLLSCGFIYFAFFAEYFEFATYERATELCSHMGALEPLFKRKIDRHFSRSDGVVIAEAIILNDDDDLDREEGFQDEVQVEITEIPSEKPKNEKANPMN
;
A
#
# COMPACT_ATOMS: atom_id res chain seq x y z
N ALA A 1 14.35 13.32 1.30
CA ALA A 1 13.22 14.15 1.75
C ALA A 1 12.29 14.39 0.56
N TYR A 2 11.12 13.77 0.54
CA TYR A 2 10.15 13.98 -0.52
C TYR A 2 9.55 15.40 -0.41
N PRO A 3 9.61 16.23 -1.46
CA PRO A 3 8.84 17.46 -1.47
C PRO A 3 7.36 17.09 -1.58
N HIS A 4 6.68 17.05 -0.44
CA HIS A 4 5.23 17.17 -0.36
C HIS A 4 4.89 18.56 -0.93
N LYS A 5 4.63 18.67 -2.23
CA LYS A 5 4.13 19.92 -2.83
C LYS A 5 3.61 19.70 -4.26
N ASN A 6 2.30 19.81 -4.39
CA ASN A 6 1.56 20.61 -5.39
C ASN A 6 0.25 19.93 -5.77
N THR A 7 -0.69 19.87 -4.83
CA THR A 7 -2.10 19.86 -5.20
C THR A 7 -2.40 21.23 -5.77
N THR A 8 -2.31 21.36 -7.09
CA THR A 8 -2.68 22.62 -7.76
C THR A 8 -4.19 22.63 -7.85
N VAL A 9 -4.85 23.28 -6.90
CA VAL A 9 -6.27 23.59 -7.00
C VAL A 9 -6.39 24.74 -7.99
N VAL A 10 -6.78 24.45 -9.22
CA VAL A 10 -7.13 25.49 -10.19
C VAL A 10 -8.47 26.06 -9.76
N GLY A 11 -8.43 27.12 -8.94
CA GLY A 11 -9.60 27.89 -8.55
C GLY A 11 -9.99 28.82 -9.70
N TYR A 12 -11.22 28.69 -10.21
CA TYR A 12 -11.77 29.65 -11.15
C TYR A 12 -12.21 30.91 -10.40
N HIS A 13 -11.91 32.07 -11.00
CA HIS A 13 -12.18 33.40 -10.49
C HIS A 13 -13.70 33.62 -10.37
N THR A 14 -14.23 33.67 -9.16
CA THR A 14 -15.61 34.12 -8.93
C THR A 14 -15.67 35.63 -9.12
N HIS A 15 -16.46 36.08 -10.10
CA HIS A 15 -16.79 37.50 -10.22
C HIS A 15 -17.45 37.99 -8.93
N ASN A 16 -16.87 39.04 -8.37
CA ASN A 16 -17.29 39.67 -7.12
C ASN A 16 -18.69 40.29 -7.28
N ILE A 17 -19.70 39.66 -6.68
CA ILE A 17 -21.12 40.04 -6.78
C ILE A 17 -21.45 41.29 -5.95
N ASN A 18 -20.48 41.82 -5.17
CA ASN A 18 -20.72 42.96 -4.27
C ASN A 18 -20.78 44.33 -4.96
N SER A 19 -20.66 44.41 -6.29
CA SER A 19 -20.71 45.67 -7.03
C SER A 19 -22.14 46.18 -7.34
N ILE A 20 -23.19 45.42 -6.99
CA ILE A 20 -24.59 45.76 -7.36
C ILE A 20 -25.34 46.52 -6.23
N ALA A 21 -24.74 46.75 -5.07
CA ALA A 21 -25.43 47.29 -3.89
C ALA A 21 -25.72 48.81 -3.91
N ASN A 22 -25.47 49.54 -5.01
CA ASN A 22 -25.64 51.00 -5.07
C ASN A 22 -26.56 51.50 -6.20
N GLN A 23 -27.50 50.68 -6.68
CA GLN A 23 -28.53 51.14 -7.62
C GLN A 23 -29.82 51.47 -6.88
N LYS A 24 -29.98 52.77 -6.59
CA LYS A 24 -31.11 53.37 -5.90
C LYS A 24 -32.19 53.70 -6.93
N ASP A 25 -33.08 52.73 -7.21
CA ASP A 25 -34.48 52.88 -7.65
C ASP A 25 -35.06 51.50 -8.06
N PRO A 26 -36.16 51.01 -7.46
CA PRO A 26 -36.78 49.76 -7.89
C PRO A 26 -37.84 50.00 -8.98
N PRO A 27 -37.68 49.48 -10.22
CA PRO A 27 -38.79 49.40 -11.16
C PRO A 27 -39.81 48.39 -10.65
N THR A 28 -41.02 48.87 -10.44
CA THR A 28 -42.18 48.11 -10.04
C THR A 28 -42.58 47.19 -11.19
N GLY A 29 -42.58 45.88 -10.93
CA GLY A 29 -43.26 44.90 -11.78
C GLY A 29 -42.42 44.32 -12.92
N LEU A 30 -41.61 43.32 -12.61
CA LEU A 30 -41.36 42.16 -13.47
C LEU A 30 -40.90 41.02 -12.55
N TYR A 31 -41.64 39.91 -12.61
CA TYR A 31 -41.41 38.72 -11.80
C TYR A 31 -39.94 38.28 -11.92
N TYR A 32 -39.18 38.43 -10.84
CA TYR A 32 -37.86 37.82 -10.71
C TYR A 32 -38.06 36.31 -10.58
N THR A 33 -38.24 35.62 -11.71
CA THR A 33 -37.98 34.18 -11.75
C THR A 33 -36.51 34.04 -11.38
N ASN A 34 -36.22 33.38 -10.26
CA ASN A 34 -34.83 33.04 -9.91
C ASN A 34 -34.19 32.46 -11.18
N PRO A 35 -33.13 33.07 -11.73
CA PRO A 35 -32.41 32.44 -12.82
C PRO A 35 -32.03 31.04 -12.33
N PRO A 36 -32.19 29.99 -13.15
CA PRO A 36 -31.74 28.67 -12.75
C PRO A 36 -30.30 28.83 -12.32
N ILE A 37 -30.03 28.55 -11.04
CA ILE A 37 -28.67 28.49 -10.51
C ILE A 37 -27.90 27.65 -11.52
N PRO A 38 -26.76 28.09 -12.07
CA PRO A 38 -25.98 27.28 -12.99
C PRO A 38 -25.56 26.02 -12.25
N LEU A 39 -26.41 25.01 -12.34
CA LEU A 39 -26.22 23.70 -11.79
C LEU A 39 -24.97 23.18 -12.50
N THR A 40 -24.01 22.70 -11.72
CA THR A 40 -22.79 22.00 -12.15
C THR A 40 -21.57 22.87 -12.46
N MET A 41 -21.05 23.56 -11.43
CA MET A 41 -19.60 23.78 -11.39
C MET A 41 -18.93 22.42 -11.13
N VAL A 42 -18.30 21.84 -12.15
CA VAL A 42 -17.51 20.61 -12.03
C VAL A 42 -16.09 20.98 -11.64
N ILE A 43 -15.64 20.57 -10.46
CA ILE A 43 -14.26 20.76 -10.00
C ILE A 43 -13.46 19.52 -10.38
N PHE A 44 -12.38 19.71 -11.14
CA PHE A 44 -11.41 18.66 -11.46
C PHE A 44 -10.16 18.84 -10.60
N ILE A 45 -9.81 17.80 -9.83
CA ILE A 45 -8.60 17.76 -9.00
C ILE A 45 -7.56 16.88 -9.69
N PHE A 46 -6.48 17.50 -10.16
CA PHE A 46 -5.34 16.84 -10.78
C PHE A 46 -4.19 16.68 -9.79
N GLY A 47 -3.45 15.58 -9.89
CA GLY A 47 -2.29 15.36 -9.03
C GLY A 47 -1.48 14.13 -9.41
N ARG A 48 -0.39 13.92 -8.66
CA ARG A 48 0.40 12.68 -8.71
C ARG A 48 0.40 12.04 -7.32
N ARG A 49 0.12 10.73 -7.26
CA ARG A 49 0.08 9.99 -5.99
C ARG A 49 0.71 8.61 -6.16
N LEU A 50 1.40 8.14 -5.12
CA LEU A 50 1.90 6.77 -5.02
C LEU A 50 0.73 5.84 -4.66
N LEU A 51 0.48 4.84 -5.51
CA LEU A 51 -0.56 3.83 -5.37
C LEU A 51 0.05 2.43 -5.62
N GLY A 52 -0.70 1.38 -5.34
CA GLY A 52 -0.29 0.00 -5.63
C GLY A 52 0.86 -0.53 -4.75
N LYS A 53 0.57 -0.73 -3.46
CA LYS A 53 1.35 -1.52 -2.49
C LYS A 53 1.85 -2.87 -2.98
N THR A 54 3.07 -3.07 -3.46
CA THR A 54 3.50 -4.42 -3.87
C THR A 54 4.92 -4.77 -3.43
N GLU A 55 5.25 -6.07 -3.46
CA GLU A 55 6.60 -6.61 -3.27
C GLU A 55 7.28 -6.08 -1.99
N ALA A 56 6.55 -6.12 -0.88
CA ALA A 56 7.04 -5.61 0.39
C ALA A 56 8.00 -6.61 1.05
N VAL A 57 9.14 -6.11 1.53
CA VAL A 57 10.05 -6.82 2.43
C VAL A 57 9.97 -6.09 3.78
N PRO A 58 9.24 -6.65 4.77
CA PRO A 58 8.94 -5.96 6.02
C PRO A 58 10.18 -5.38 6.71
N GLY A 59 10.14 -4.08 6.99
CA GLY A 59 11.24 -3.37 7.65
C GLY A 59 12.46 -3.15 6.75
N VAL A 60 12.38 -3.42 5.45
CA VAL A 60 13.45 -3.19 4.46
C VAL A 60 12.98 -2.20 3.40
N PHE A 61 12.02 -2.57 2.56
CA PHE A 61 11.44 -1.70 1.52
C PHE A 61 10.11 -2.22 1.00
N TYR A 62 9.42 -1.42 0.18
CA TYR A 62 8.25 -1.82 -0.60
C TYR A 62 8.17 -1.05 -1.91
N VAL A 63 7.45 -1.57 -2.90
CA VAL A 63 7.30 -0.97 -4.23
C VAL A 63 5.98 -0.20 -4.33
N HIS A 64 6.02 0.99 -4.93
CA HIS A 64 4.85 1.77 -5.32
C HIS A 64 4.97 2.33 -6.72
N THR A 65 3.85 2.49 -7.40
CA THR A 65 3.80 3.21 -8.67
C THR A 65 3.15 4.58 -8.48
N ARG A 66 3.81 5.63 -8.97
CA ARG A 66 3.27 6.98 -9.03
C ARG A 66 2.34 7.07 -10.22
N PHE A 67 1.10 7.48 -9.97
CA PHE A 67 0.09 7.70 -11.00
C PHE A 67 -0.23 9.17 -11.13
N PHE A 68 -0.42 9.61 -12.36
CA PHE A 68 -1.20 10.81 -12.63
C PHE A 68 -2.69 10.49 -12.40
N HIS A 69 -3.39 11.35 -11.66
CA HIS A 69 -4.80 11.11 -11.33
C HIS A 69 -5.69 12.33 -11.55
N VAL A 70 -6.97 12.06 -11.83
CA VAL A 70 -8.05 13.05 -11.93
C VAL A 70 -9.20 12.59 -11.04
N ASN A 71 -9.59 13.38 -10.05
CA ASN A 71 -10.69 13.00 -9.14
C ASN A 71 -10.55 11.56 -8.60
N PHE A 72 -9.34 11.20 -8.16
CA PHE A 72 -8.96 9.85 -7.66
C PHE A 72 -8.87 8.73 -8.70
N MET A 73 -9.19 8.98 -9.97
CA MET A 73 -8.97 8.01 -11.06
C MET A 73 -7.49 7.94 -11.43
N PRO A 74 -6.81 6.79 -11.28
CA PRO A 74 -5.47 6.61 -11.82
C PRO A 74 -5.56 6.58 -13.35
N LEU A 75 -4.95 7.56 -14.04
CA LEU A 75 -5.00 7.63 -15.51
C LEU A 75 -3.82 6.91 -16.15
N CYS A 76 -2.60 7.34 -15.82
CA CYS A 76 -1.38 6.80 -16.40
C CYS A 76 -0.33 6.60 -15.31
N PRO A 77 0.35 5.43 -15.30
CA PRO A 77 1.53 5.25 -14.47
C PRO A 77 2.65 6.15 -15.01
N ASP A 78 3.37 6.78 -14.10
CA ASP A 78 4.41 7.77 -14.39
C ASP A 78 5.80 7.19 -14.10
N HIS A 79 6.05 6.77 -12.86
CA HIS A 79 7.28 6.07 -12.45
C HIS A 79 7.00 5.11 -11.29
N THR A 80 7.77 4.02 -11.20
CA THR A 80 7.74 3.11 -10.05
C THR A 80 8.90 3.43 -9.12
N TYR A 81 8.62 3.42 -7.81
CA TYR A 81 9.54 3.78 -6.74
C TYR A 81 9.65 2.64 -5.74
N LEU A 82 10.89 2.33 -5.38
CA LEU A 82 11.26 1.50 -4.25
C LEU A 82 11.39 2.40 -3.02
N ILE A 83 10.48 2.28 -2.07
CA ILE A 83 10.45 3.10 -0.86
C ILE A 83 11.15 2.34 0.26
N LEU A 84 12.23 2.90 0.78
CA LEU A 84 13.03 2.27 1.82
C LEU A 84 12.42 2.54 3.20
N GLU A 85 12.19 1.48 3.98
CA GLU A 85 11.64 1.55 5.33
C GLU A 85 12.80 1.58 6.35
N LEU A 86 13.50 2.73 6.43
CA LEU A 86 14.48 2.95 7.49
C LEU A 86 13.79 3.58 8.70
N ARG A 87 13.99 2.98 9.89
CA ARG A 87 13.51 3.55 11.15
C ARG A 87 14.13 4.95 11.35
N GLY A 88 13.30 5.99 11.28
CA GLY A 88 13.64 7.33 11.75
C GLY A 88 14.16 8.33 10.72
N GLU A 89 14.42 7.92 9.47
CA GLU A 89 14.85 8.85 8.41
C GLU A 89 13.85 8.89 7.25
N ALA A 90 13.65 10.09 6.71
CA ALA A 90 12.61 10.37 5.71
C ALA A 90 12.74 9.49 4.46
N ASN A 91 11.79 8.55 4.30
CA ASN A 91 11.45 7.75 3.11
C ASN A 91 12.31 8.09 1.89
N ARG A 92 13.51 7.52 1.80
CA ARG A 92 14.29 7.59 0.58
C ARG A 92 13.61 6.69 -0.43
N ALA A 93 13.48 7.19 -1.66
CA ALA A 93 12.97 6.38 -2.73
C ALA A 93 13.92 6.36 -3.90
N ILE A 94 13.95 5.19 -4.53
CA ILE A 94 14.80 4.89 -5.65
C ILE A 94 13.86 4.54 -6.79
N GLU A 95 14.05 5.21 -7.92
CA GLU A 95 13.26 4.92 -9.11
C GLU A 95 13.70 3.58 -9.69
N ILE A 96 12.72 2.73 -10.01
CA ILE A 96 12.93 1.40 -10.58
C ILE A 96 12.12 1.26 -11.88
N PRO A 97 12.44 0.27 -12.72
CA PRO A 97 11.61 -0.06 -13.88
C PRO A 97 10.15 -0.31 -13.47
N MET A 98 9.24 -0.06 -14.41
CA MET A 98 7.80 -0.16 -14.18
C MET A 98 7.39 -1.55 -13.66
N SER A 99 6.63 -1.58 -12.57
CA SER A 99 6.05 -2.81 -12.01
C SER A 99 4.59 -2.97 -12.42
N SER A 100 4.32 -3.94 -13.30
CA SER A 100 2.96 -4.27 -13.76
C SER A 100 2.04 -4.74 -12.62
N LYS A 101 2.60 -5.42 -11.61
CA LYS A 101 1.86 -5.87 -10.41
C LYS A 101 1.30 -4.69 -9.62
N SER A 102 2.17 -3.71 -9.32
CA SER A 102 1.78 -2.47 -8.64
C SER A 102 0.68 -1.72 -9.40
N ILE A 103 0.79 -1.70 -10.74
CA ILE A 103 -0.22 -1.09 -11.59
C ILE A 103 -1.56 -1.82 -11.49
N ALA A 104 -1.55 -3.15 -11.60
CA ALA A 104 -2.76 -3.97 -11.51
C ALA A 104 -3.47 -3.79 -10.16
N VAL A 105 -2.73 -3.80 -9.04
CA VAL A 105 -3.29 -3.59 -7.70
C VAL A 105 -3.93 -2.20 -7.57
N ALA A 106 -3.31 -1.16 -8.13
CA ALA A 106 -3.88 0.19 -8.12
C ALA A 106 -5.21 0.27 -8.90
N TRP A 107 -5.28 -0.34 -10.09
CA TRP A 107 -6.50 -0.38 -10.90
C TRP A 107 -7.61 -1.22 -10.29
N LEU A 108 -7.27 -2.37 -9.70
CA LEU A 108 -8.22 -3.25 -9.03
C LEU A 108 -8.96 -2.52 -7.89
N ARG A 109 -8.24 -1.72 -7.10
CA ARG A 109 -8.85 -0.87 -6.05
C ARG A 109 -9.78 0.17 -6.63
N TYR A 110 -9.32 0.85 -7.68
CA TYR A 110 -10.12 1.89 -8.32
C TYR A 110 -11.43 1.31 -8.89
N LEU A 111 -11.36 0.19 -9.61
CA LEU A 111 -12.54 -0.50 -10.15
C LEU A 111 -13.50 -0.95 -9.04
N GLY A 112 -12.97 -1.44 -7.92
CA GLY A 112 -13.78 -1.78 -6.76
C GLY A 112 -14.53 -0.57 -6.19
N VAL A 113 -13.87 0.59 -6.03
CA VAL A 113 -14.53 1.82 -5.54
C VAL A 113 -15.56 2.35 -6.53
N VAL A 114 -15.23 2.36 -7.82
CA VAL A 114 -16.14 2.80 -8.89
C VAL A 114 -17.38 1.91 -8.98
N GLY A 115 -17.19 0.58 -8.92
CA GLY A 115 -18.29 -0.37 -8.91
C GLY A 115 -19.20 -0.18 -7.70
N ALA A 116 -18.64 0.06 -6.51
CA ALA A 116 -19.42 0.34 -5.31
C ALA A 116 -20.25 1.64 -5.45
N PHE A 117 -19.68 2.68 -6.06
CA PHE A 117 -20.40 3.92 -6.35
C PHE A 117 -21.56 3.71 -7.34
N PHE A 118 -21.35 2.99 -8.43
CA PHE A 118 -22.41 2.68 -9.40
C PHE A 118 -23.49 1.75 -8.82
N SER A 119 -23.12 0.84 -7.93
CA SER A 119 -24.07 0.01 -7.19
C SER A 119 -25.01 0.87 -6.35
N LEU A 120 -24.50 1.90 -5.68
CA LEU A 120 -25.34 2.82 -4.90
C LEU A 120 -26.32 3.60 -5.77
N ILE A 121 -25.90 4.04 -6.96
CA ILE A 121 -26.78 4.68 -7.94
C ILE A 121 -27.86 3.71 -8.41
N GLY A 122 -27.50 2.46 -8.72
CA GLY A 122 -28.45 1.44 -9.14
C GLY A 122 -29.49 1.10 -8.05
N CYS A 123 -29.08 1.12 -6.77
CA CYS A 123 -30.01 0.96 -5.66
C CYS A 123 -31.03 2.11 -5.62
N ALA A 124 -30.58 3.35 -5.90
CA ALA A 124 -31.45 4.52 -5.95
C ALA A 124 -32.41 4.52 -7.16
N SER A 125 -32.05 3.86 -8.26
CA SER A 125 -32.92 3.71 -9.44
C SER A 125 -33.90 2.52 -9.36
N GLY A 126 -33.82 1.70 -8.31
CA GLY A 126 -34.71 0.55 -8.09
C GLY A 126 -34.23 -0.78 -8.69
N GLU A 127 -33.05 -0.83 -9.30
CA GLU A 127 -32.48 -2.05 -9.90
C GLU A 127 -31.72 -2.89 -8.86
N LEU A 128 -32.44 -3.40 -7.85
CA LEU A 128 -31.82 -4.00 -6.66
C LEU A 128 -30.91 -5.20 -6.96
N ILE A 129 -31.32 -6.14 -7.81
CA ILE A 129 -30.55 -7.37 -8.08
C ILE A 129 -29.19 -7.04 -8.71
N ALA A 130 -29.17 -6.23 -9.77
CA ALA A 130 -27.94 -5.82 -10.45
C ALA A 130 -27.03 -5.02 -9.50
N SER A 131 -27.63 -4.16 -8.67
CA SER A 131 -26.92 -3.33 -7.70
C SER A 131 -26.26 -4.16 -6.61
N PHE A 132 -26.93 -5.19 -6.07
CA PHE A 132 -26.34 -6.10 -5.10
C PHE A 132 -25.23 -6.95 -5.73
N ALA A 133 -25.41 -7.46 -6.95
CA ALA A 133 -24.37 -8.20 -7.65
C ALA A 133 -23.11 -7.35 -7.87
N LEU A 134 -23.29 -6.10 -8.30
CA LEU A 134 -22.20 -5.15 -8.49
C LEU A 134 -21.53 -4.78 -7.17
N LEU A 135 -22.29 -4.63 -6.08
CA LEU A 135 -21.75 -4.37 -4.75
C LEU A 135 -20.86 -5.52 -4.28
N LEU A 136 -21.34 -6.76 -4.40
CA LEU A 136 -20.59 -7.96 -4.00
C LEU A 136 -19.30 -8.09 -4.79
N LEU A 137 -19.36 -7.87 -6.11
CA LEU A 137 -18.19 -7.88 -6.98
C LEU A 137 -17.19 -6.77 -6.61
N SER A 138 -17.69 -5.58 -6.27
CA SER A 138 -16.87 -4.44 -5.83
C SER A 138 -16.18 -4.72 -4.50
N CYS A 139 -16.91 -5.27 -3.53
CA CYS A 139 -16.35 -5.74 -2.26
C CYS A 139 -15.30 -6.83 -2.49
N GLY A 140 -15.54 -7.75 -3.42
CA GLY A 140 -14.59 -8.78 -3.83
C GLY A 140 -13.29 -8.20 -4.39
N PHE A 141 -13.37 -7.20 -5.28
CA PHE A 141 -12.19 -6.51 -5.80
C PHE A 141 -11.44 -5.73 -4.73
N ILE A 142 -12.14 -5.02 -3.84
CA ILE A 142 -11.49 -4.30 -2.75
C ILE A 142 -10.79 -5.29 -1.80
N TYR A 143 -11.48 -6.35 -1.39
CA TYR A 143 -10.94 -7.40 -0.56
C TYR A 143 -9.72 -8.06 -1.22
N PHE A 144 -9.83 -8.46 -2.48
CA PHE A 144 -8.74 -9.06 -3.23
C PHE A 144 -7.57 -8.08 -3.38
N ALA A 145 -7.81 -6.78 -3.56
CA ALA A 145 -6.74 -5.79 -3.63
C ALA A 145 -6.08 -5.49 -2.28
N PHE A 146 -6.80 -5.65 -1.15
CA PHE A 146 -6.18 -5.62 0.17
C PHE A 146 -5.35 -6.88 0.39
N PHE A 147 -5.93 -8.04 0.10
CA PHE A 147 -5.27 -9.34 0.20
C PHE A 147 -4.04 -9.42 -0.70
N ALA A 148 -4.08 -8.93 -1.94
CA ALA A 148 -2.93 -8.89 -2.84
C ALA A 148 -1.75 -8.08 -2.25
N GLU A 149 -2.02 -7.00 -1.51
CA GLU A 149 -0.95 -6.29 -0.79
C GLU A 149 -0.34 -7.11 0.35
N TYR A 150 -1.11 -8.03 0.95
CA TYR A 150 -0.62 -8.96 1.97
C TYR A 150 0.12 -10.16 1.37
N PHE A 151 -0.27 -10.64 0.18
CA PHE A 151 0.27 -11.85 -0.42
C PHE A 151 1.49 -11.63 -1.31
N GLU A 152 1.78 -10.39 -1.71
CA GLU A 152 2.99 -10.07 -2.45
C GLU A 152 4.14 -9.67 -1.53
N PHE A 153 4.51 -10.58 -0.62
CA PHE A 153 5.88 -10.58 -0.12
C PHE A 153 6.81 -10.80 -1.31
N ALA A 154 7.85 -9.99 -1.43
CA ALA A 154 8.85 -10.22 -2.48
C ALA A 154 9.50 -11.59 -2.25
N THR A 155 9.61 -12.41 -3.29
CA THR A 155 10.46 -13.62 -3.21
C THR A 155 11.92 -13.21 -3.00
N TYR A 156 12.76 -14.09 -2.45
CA TYR A 156 14.17 -13.78 -2.23
C TYR A 156 14.89 -13.32 -3.52
N GLU A 157 14.63 -14.02 -4.63
CA GLU A 157 15.15 -13.67 -5.96
C GLU A 157 14.70 -12.27 -6.39
N ARG A 158 13.42 -11.95 -6.22
CA ARG A 158 12.88 -10.62 -6.57
C ARG A 158 13.43 -9.54 -5.65
N ALA A 159 13.55 -9.81 -4.36
CA ALA A 159 14.09 -8.87 -3.39
C ALA A 159 15.57 -8.55 -3.67
N THR A 160 16.36 -9.55 -4.06
CA THR A 160 17.77 -9.36 -4.45
C THR A 160 17.90 -8.63 -5.79
N GLU A 161 17.03 -8.92 -6.76
CA GLU A 161 16.92 -8.16 -8.02
C GLU A 161 16.63 -6.67 -7.75
N LEU A 162 15.61 -6.38 -6.93
CA LEU A 162 15.28 -5.00 -6.53
C LEU A 162 16.42 -4.32 -5.76
N CYS A 163 17.19 -5.08 -4.97
CA CYS A 163 18.36 -4.58 -4.25
C CYS A 163 19.47 -4.11 -5.21
N SER A 164 19.66 -4.79 -6.34
CA SER A 164 20.67 -4.43 -7.35
C SER A 164 20.45 -3.02 -7.94
N HIS A 165 19.20 -2.55 -7.96
CA HIS A 165 18.86 -1.19 -8.40
C HIS A 165 19.25 -0.10 -7.39
N MET A 166 19.70 -0.45 -6.17
CA MET A 166 20.05 0.53 -5.14
C MET A 166 21.47 1.10 -5.24
N GLY A 167 22.31 0.55 -6.13
CA GLY A 167 23.69 1.00 -6.34
C GLY A 167 24.54 0.92 -5.08
N ALA A 168 25.12 2.04 -4.62
CA ALA A 168 26.04 2.06 -3.47
C ALA A 168 25.45 1.54 -2.15
N LEU A 169 24.13 1.47 -2.02
CA LEU A 169 23.46 0.96 -0.82
C LEU A 169 23.23 -0.56 -0.85
N GLU A 170 23.40 -1.20 -2.00
CA GLU A 170 23.18 -2.64 -2.21
C GLU A 170 23.76 -3.53 -1.08
N PRO A 171 25.04 -3.43 -0.67
CA PRO A 171 25.60 -4.36 0.32
C PRO A 171 24.92 -4.28 1.69
N LEU A 172 24.42 -3.09 2.08
CA LEU A 172 23.71 -2.90 3.34
C LEU A 172 22.32 -3.56 3.30
N PHE A 173 21.60 -3.38 2.20
CA PHE A 173 20.27 -3.94 2.04
C PHE A 173 20.30 -5.43 1.79
N LYS A 174 21.28 -5.94 1.01
CA LYS A 174 21.47 -7.36 0.77
C LYS A 174 21.65 -8.13 2.07
N ARG A 175 22.53 -7.67 2.98
CA ARG A 175 22.69 -8.29 4.32
C ARG A 175 21.40 -8.31 5.14
N LYS A 176 20.54 -7.29 4.97
CA LYS A 176 19.26 -7.18 5.69
C LYS A 176 18.21 -8.12 5.10
N ILE A 177 18.17 -8.25 3.78
CA ILE A 177 17.35 -9.22 3.05
C ILE A 177 17.78 -10.64 3.44
N ASP A 178 19.07 -10.96 3.33
CA ASP A 178 19.61 -12.28 3.70
C ASP A 178 19.21 -12.64 5.14
N ARG A 179 19.39 -11.71 6.10
CA ARG A 179 18.95 -11.93 7.48
C ARG A 179 17.44 -12.13 7.62
N HIS A 180 16.64 -11.42 6.83
CA HIS A 180 15.18 -11.52 6.86
C HIS A 180 14.72 -12.89 6.36
N PHE A 181 15.25 -13.35 5.22
CA PHE A 181 14.88 -14.64 4.63
C PHE A 181 15.50 -15.82 5.37
N SER A 182 16.77 -15.76 5.80
CA SER A 182 17.37 -16.83 6.64
C SER A 182 16.64 -17.03 7.97
N ARG A 183 16.03 -15.97 8.52
CA ARG A 183 15.19 -16.08 9.71
C ARG A 183 13.87 -16.78 9.41
N SER A 184 13.29 -16.54 8.25
CA SER A 184 12.06 -17.22 7.81
C SER A 184 12.32 -18.69 7.51
N ASP A 185 13.42 -19.01 6.84
CA ASP A 185 13.79 -20.40 6.51
C ASP A 185 14.05 -21.22 7.78
N GLY A 186 14.73 -20.65 8.79
CA GLY A 186 14.94 -21.33 10.07
C GLY A 186 13.65 -21.57 10.88
N VAL A 187 12.62 -20.74 10.72
CA VAL A 187 11.31 -20.92 11.37
C VAL A 187 10.45 -21.93 10.60
N VAL A 188 10.50 -21.93 9.28
CA VAL A 188 9.79 -22.92 8.44
C VAL A 188 10.39 -24.31 8.60
N ILE A 189 11.71 -24.44 8.79
CA ILE A 189 12.34 -25.73 9.10
C ILE A 189 11.94 -26.21 10.51
N ALA A 190 11.81 -25.32 11.50
CA ALA A 190 11.34 -25.70 12.84
C ALA A 190 9.86 -26.16 12.85
N GLU A 191 9.00 -25.58 12.02
CA GLU A 191 7.59 -25.99 11.91
C GLU A 191 7.40 -27.25 11.05
N ALA A 192 8.23 -27.44 10.01
CA ALA A 192 8.23 -28.66 9.19
C ALA A 192 8.86 -29.88 9.88
N ILE A 193 9.80 -29.68 10.82
CA ILE A 193 10.36 -30.77 11.63
C ILE A 193 9.38 -31.22 12.73
N ILE A 194 8.48 -30.35 13.21
CA ILE A 194 7.51 -30.71 14.26
C ILE A 194 6.28 -31.47 13.70
N LEU A 195 6.08 -31.53 12.38
CA LEU A 195 4.91 -32.17 11.75
C LEU A 195 5.17 -33.57 11.17
N ASN A 196 6.31 -34.20 11.47
CA ASN A 196 6.63 -35.56 10.97
C ASN A 196 6.93 -36.59 12.08
N ASP A 197 6.60 -36.33 13.35
CA ASP A 197 6.98 -37.20 14.47
C ASP A 197 5.82 -38.03 15.07
N ASP A 198 4.71 -38.22 14.32
CA ASP A 198 3.51 -38.94 14.81
C ASP A 198 3.16 -40.23 14.02
N ASP A 199 4.02 -40.73 13.13
CA ASP A 199 3.79 -42.01 12.43
C ASP A 199 4.85 -43.08 12.80
N ASP A 200 4.90 -43.44 14.09
CA ASP A 200 5.44 -44.72 14.55
C ASP A 200 4.28 -45.64 14.99
N LEU A 201 3.74 -46.39 14.02
CA LEU A 201 3.17 -47.71 14.27
C LEU A 201 4.12 -48.77 13.68
N ASP A 202 4.83 -49.41 14.61
CA ASP A 202 5.37 -50.76 14.56
C ASP A 202 6.26 -51.14 13.35
N ARG A 203 7.56 -50.84 13.44
CA ARG A 203 8.60 -51.66 12.80
C ARG A 203 9.78 -51.90 13.72
N GLU A 204 9.87 -53.14 14.20
CA GLU A 204 11.05 -53.71 14.83
C GLU A 204 12.25 -53.75 13.87
N GLU A 205 13.42 -53.79 14.51
CA GLU A 205 14.74 -54.24 14.03
C GLU A 205 15.72 -53.19 13.50
N GLY A 206 16.52 -52.67 14.45
CA GLY A 206 17.95 -53.04 14.49
C GLY A 206 18.89 -52.34 13.52
N PHE A 207 19.33 -51.13 13.86
CA PHE A 207 20.69 -50.68 13.56
C PHE A 207 21.07 -49.50 14.46
N GLN A 208 21.94 -49.76 15.44
CA GLN A 208 22.58 -48.73 16.25
C GLN A 208 23.82 -48.23 15.52
N ASP A 209 23.76 -47.03 14.95
CA ASP A 209 24.95 -46.21 14.72
C ASP A 209 24.76 -44.86 15.43
N GLU A 210 25.59 -44.69 16.45
CA GLU A 210 25.62 -43.62 17.42
C GLU A 210 26.19 -42.35 16.77
N VAL A 211 25.32 -41.47 16.27
CA VAL A 211 25.73 -40.10 15.89
C VAL A 211 25.56 -39.19 17.09
N GLN A 212 26.65 -39.00 17.83
CA GLN A 212 26.73 -37.99 18.89
C GLN A 212 26.71 -36.60 18.26
N VAL A 213 25.57 -35.92 18.33
CA VAL A 213 25.46 -34.49 18.03
C VAL A 213 25.82 -33.73 19.30
N GLU A 214 27.07 -33.27 19.36
CA GLU A 214 27.57 -32.34 20.38
C GLU A 214 26.87 -30.99 20.19
N ILE A 215 25.79 -30.77 20.92
CA ILE A 215 25.11 -29.46 21.00
C ILE A 215 25.98 -28.57 21.89
N THR A 216 26.80 -27.73 21.25
CA THR A 216 27.49 -26.64 21.96
C THR A 216 26.45 -25.59 22.36
N GLU A 217 26.01 -25.63 23.62
CA GLU A 217 25.19 -24.58 24.22
C GLU A 217 25.93 -23.24 24.16
N ILE A 218 25.39 -22.29 23.40
CA ILE A 218 25.83 -20.89 23.44
C ILE A 218 25.27 -20.29 24.73
N PRO A 219 26.11 -19.79 25.66
CA PRO A 219 25.64 -19.24 26.92
C PRO A 219 24.74 -18.01 26.66
N SER A 220 23.49 -18.10 27.10
CA SER A 220 22.56 -16.98 27.19
C SER A 220 23.13 -15.92 28.15
N GLU A 221 23.85 -14.95 27.61
CA GLU A 221 24.35 -13.79 28.35
C GLU A 221 23.15 -12.90 28.76
N LYS A 222 22.73 -13.03 30.03
CA LYS A 222 21.73 -12.14 30.65
C LYS A 222 22.23 -10.69 30.57
N PRO A 223 21.42 -9.73 30.08
CA PRO A 223 21.79 -8.33 30.15
C PRO A 223 21.91 -7.91 31.62
N LYS A 224 23.13 -7.51 32.01
CA LYS A 224 23.41 -6.87 33.29
C LYS A 224 22.57 -5.59 33.36
N ASN A 225 21.61 -5.60 34.27
CA ASN A 225 20.84 -4.43 34.67
C ASN A 225 21.80 -3.47 35.39
N GLU A 226 22.32 -2.49 34.66
CA GLU A 226 23.19 -1.43 35.17
C GLU A 226 22.33 -0.49 36.04
N LYS A 227 22.47 -0.66 37.35
CA LYS A 227 21.85 0.20 38.36
C LYS A 227 22.37 1.63 38.18
N ALA A 228 21.44 2.55 37.91
CA ALA A 228 21.65 3.98 38.05
C ALA A 228 22.18 4.31 39.44
N ASN A 229 23.31 4.99 39.47
CA ASN A 229 23.89 5.61 40.66
C ASN A 229 23.34 7.05 40.76
N PRO A 230 22.60 7.43 41.82
CA PRO A 230 22.35 8.82 42.12
C PRO A 230 23.51 9.35 42.98
N MET A 231 24.26 10.33 42.49
CA MET A 231 25.23 11.07 43.29
C MET A 231 25.08 12.57 43.05
N ASN A 232 24.57 13.22 44.11
CA ASN A 232 24.68 14.63 44.54
C ASN A 232 24.30 15.75 43.57
#